data_AF-A0A916SJN7-F1
#
_entry.id   AF-A0A916SJN7-F1
#
_cell.length_a   1.000
_cell.length_b   1.000
_cell.length_c   1.000
_cell.angle_alpha   90.00
_cell.angle_beta   90.00
_cell.angle_gamma   90.00
#
_symmetry.space_group_name_H-M   'P 1'
#
loop_
_entity.id
_entity.type
_entity.pdbx_description
1 polymer ?
#
loop_
_entity_poly.entity_id
_entity_poly.type
_entity_poly.pdbx_seq_one_letter_code
_entity_poly.pdbx_strand_id
1 'polypeptide(L)'
;MPIRGEYPGPGSAYSGEDWRVMQTAYHRAAAILEHGPNDSWKANRLAREVMRLFNLGYRDVEALAFAAADSESNRIDQERKFPVAM
;
A
#
# COMPACT_ATOMS: atom_id res chain seq x y z
N MET A 1 3.15 -9.60 3.75
CA MET A 1 4.27 -9.66 2.80
C MET A 1 4.91 -8.28 2.82
N PRO A 2 6.05 -8.10 3.48
CA PRO A 2 6.64 -6.77 3.55
C PRO A 2 7.30 -6.44 2.19
N ILE A 3 7.07 -5.23 1.69
CA ILE A 3 7.93 -4.58 0.69
C ILE A 3 9.18 -4.09 1.43
N ARG A 4 9.89 -4.99 2.13
CA ARG A 4 11.14 -4.70 2.84
C ARG A 4 12.28 -4.97 1.88
N GLY A 5 12.80 -3.91 1.26
CA GLY A 5 14.20 -3.73 0.86
C GLY A 5 14.86 -4.73 -0.10
N GLU A 6 14.29 -5.88 -0.39
CA GLU A 6 14.89 -6.89 -1.25
C GLU A 6 14.19 -6.95 -2.60
N TYR A 7 15.02 -6.95 -3.65
CA TYR A 7 14.59 -7.15 -5.02
C TYR A 7 13.80 -8.46 -5.12
N PRO A 8 12.67 -8.50 -5.83
CA PRO A 8 12.01 -9.76 -6.08
C PRO A 8 12.97 -10.68 -6.85
N GLY A 9 13.18 -11.90 -6.35
CA GLY A 9 14.01 -12.89 -7.03
C GLY A 9 13.47 -13.25 -8.43
N PRO A 10 14.21 -14.05 -9.21
CA PRO A 10 13.90 -14.37 -10.62
C PRO A 10 12.54 -15.07 -10.88
N GLY A 11 11.70 -15.30 -9.86
CA GLY A 11 10.34 -15.83 -9.97
C GLY A 11 9.22 -14.82 -9.66
N SER A 12 9.53 -13.53 -9.55
CA SER A 12 8.53 -12.49 -9.31
C SER A 12 7.71 -12.17 -10.56
N ALA A 13 6.40 -12.01 -10.38
CA ALA A 13 5.50 -11.54 -11.44
C ALA A 13 5.75 -10.07 -11.84
N TYR A 14 6.56 -9.35 -11.06
CA TYR A 14 6.86 -7.93 -11.26
C TYR A 14 8.33 -7.74 -11.61
N SER A 15 8.59 -6.86 -12.58
CA SER A 15 9.94 -6.39 -12.87
C SER A 15 10.49 -5.54 -11.71
N GLY A 16 11.80 -5.28 -11.72
CA GLY A 16 12.41 -4.36 -10.76
C GLY A 16 11.89 -2.93 -10.87
N GLU A 17 11.44 -2.51 -12.05
CA GLU A 17 10.85 -1.20 -12.26
C GLU A 17 9.43 -1.12 -11.66
N ASP A 18 8.61 -2.13 -11.90
CA ASP A 18 7.28 -2.26 -11.28
C ASP A 18 7.38 -2.22 -9.75
N TRP A 19 8.41 -2.90 -9.20
CA TRP A 19 8.68 -2.88 -7.77
C TRP A 19 9.04 -1.48 -7.26
N ARG A 20 9.88 -0.74 -7.99
CA ARG A 20 10.23 0.64 -7.64
C ARG A 20 9.01 1.56 -7.63
N VAL A 21 8.13 1.43 -8.62
CA VAL A 21 6.88 2.20 -8.69
C VAL A 21 6.00 1.89 -7.47
N MET A 22 5.73 0.61 -7.20
CA MET A 22 4.89 0.18 -6.08
C MET A 22 5.50 0.56 -4.73
N GLN A 23 6.82 0.39 -4.54
CA GLN A 23 7.49 0.74 -3.29
C GLN A 23 7.46 2.25 -3.04
N THR A 24 7.68 3.07 -4.08
CA THR A 24 7.62 4.54 -3.95
C THR A 24 6.20 4.99 -3.61
N ALA A 25 5.20 4.43 -4.30
CA ALA A 25 3.79 4.74 -4.04
C ALA A 25 3.39 4.35 -2.61
N TYR A 26 3.84 3.19 -2.13
CA TYR A 26 3.62 2.75 -0.75
C TYR A 26 4.19 3.73 0.28
N HIS A 27 5.44 4.16 0.11
CA HIS A 27 6.07 5.11 1.04
C HIS A 27 5.34 6.46 1.08
N ARG A 28 4.89 6.96 -0.08
CA ARG A 28 4.10 8.19 -0.14
C ARG A 28 2.72 8.02 0.49
N ALA A 29 2.03 6.92 0.22
CA ALA A 29 0.73 6.63 0.84
C ALA A 29 0.82 6.55 2.37
N ALA A 30 1.87 5.89 2.88
CA ALA A 30 2.12 5.80 4.33
C ALA A 30 2.37 7.18 4.95
N ALA A 31 3.10 8.06 4.24
CA ALA A 31 3.31 9.44 4.67
C ALA A 31 2.02 10.26 4.68
N ILE A 32 1.14 10.09 3.68
CA ILE A 32 -0.18 10.76 3.62
C ILE A 32 -1.05 10.37 4.82
N LEU A 33 -1.04 9.10 5.20
CA LEU A 33 -1.82 8.58 6.34
C LEU A 33 -1.23 8.97 7.71
N GLU A 34 -0.09 9.67 7.74
CA GLU A 34 0.73 9.92 8.94
C GLU A 34 0.99 8.65 9.75
N HIS A 35 0.90 7.49 9.09
CA HIS A 35 1.03 6.19 9.73
C HIS A 35 2.49 5.80 9.74
N GLY A 36 3.09 5.87 10.94
CA GLY A 36 4.43 5.37 11.17
C GLY A 36 4.51 3.86 10.88
N PRO A 37 5.70 3.33 10.54
CA PRO A 37 5.92 1.92 10.21
C PRO A 37 5.58 0.92 11.32
N ASN A 38 5.14 1.37 12.50
CA ASN A 38 4.79 0.55 13.66
C ASN A 38 3.37 -0.04 13.61
N ASP A 39 2.48 0.45 12.75
CA ASP A 39 1.16 -0.19 12.53
C ASP A 39 1.31 -1.35 11.53
N SER A 40 1.95 -2.44 11.99
CA SER A 40 2.36 -3.58 11.16
C SER A 40 1.23 -4.21 10.33
N TRP A 41 0.00 -4.22 10.87
CA TRP A 41 -1.17 -4.74 10.16
C TRP A 41 -1.66 -3.77 9.07
N LYS A 42 -1.66 -2.46 9.31
CA LYS A 42 -2.04 -1.43 8.32
C LYS A 42 -1.01 -1.34 7.20
N ALA A 43 0.28 -1.44 7.55
CA ALA A 43 1.38 -1.49 6.58
C ALA A 43 1.19 -2.62 5.55
N ASN A 44 0.72 -3.80 6.00
CA ASN A 44 0.50 -4.94 5.12
C ASN A 44 -0.76 -4.77 4.24
N ARG A 45 -1.81 -4.10 4.74
CA ARG A 45 -3.01 -3.77 3.95
C ARG A 45 -2.70 -2.73 2.88
N LEU A 46 -2.02 -1.66 3.27
CA LEU A 46 -1.64 -0.58 2.37
C LEU A 46 -0.75 -1.08 1.21
N ALA A 47 0.23 -1.94 1.52
CA ALA A 47 1.05 -2.58 0.48
C ALA A 47 0.24 -3.43 -0.51
N ARG A 48 -0.74 -4.20 -0.02
CA ARG A 48 -1.64 -4.99 -0.88
C ARG A 48 -2.50 -4.10 -1.76
N GLU A 49 -2.94 -2.97 -1.23
CA GLU A 49 -3.77 -2.03 -1.98
C GLU A 49 -2.99 -1.37 -3.13
N VAL A 50 -1.74 -0.96 -2.87
CA VAL A 50 -0.85 -0.46 -3.93
C VAL A 50 -0.63 -1.52 -5.01
N MET A 51 -0.37 -2.78 -4.63
CA MET A 51 -0.23 -3.88 -5.61
C MET A 51 -1.52 -4.12 -6.40
N ARG A 52 -2.69 -4.05 -5.75
CA ARG A 52 -3.99 -4.21 -6.41
C ARG A 52 -4.21 -3.14 -7.46
N LEU A 53 -3.99 -1.87 -7.11
CA LEU A 53 -4.13 -0.74 -8.03
C LEU A 53 -3.11 -0.84 -9.18
N PHE A 54 -1.87 -1.24 -8.89
CA PHE A 54 -0.89 -1.52 -9.92
C PHE A 54 -1.37 -2.59 -10.90
N ASN A 55 -1.92 -3.70 -10.41
CA ASN A 55 -2.46 -4.76 -11.25
C ASN A 55 -3.69 -4.34 -12.08
N LEU A 56 -4.39 -3.28 -11.68
CA LEU A 56 -5.47 -2.67 -12.46
C LEU A 56 -4.96 -1.74 -13.57
N GLY A 57 -3.65 -1.57 -13.70
CA GLY A 57 -3.02 -0.79 -14.76
C GLY A 57 -2.56 0.61 -14.34
N TYR A 58 -2.74 0.99 -13.07
CA TYR A 58 -2.18 2.25 -12.58
C TYR A 58 -0.65 2.14 -12.52
N ARG A 59 0.03 3.14 -13.09
CA ARG A 59 1.50 3.21 -13.14
C ARG A 59 2.04 4.52 -12.58
N ASP A 60 1.21 5.55 -12.47
CA ASP A 60 1.59 6.82 -11.86
C ASP A 60 1.72 6.66 -10.34
N VAL A 61 2.86 7.07 -9.81
CA VAL A 61 3.22 6.89 -8.39
C VAL A 61 2.30 7.72 -7.49
N GLU A 62 1.98 8.96 -7.89
CA GLU A 62 1.15 9.86 -7.07
C GLU A 62 -0.30 9.39 -7.04
N ALA A 63 -0.84 8.98 -8.19
CA ALA A 63 -2.18 8.43 -8.28
C ALA A 63 -2.31 7.14 -7.46
N LEU A 64 -1.31 6.24 -7.53
CA LEU A 64 -1.26 5.03 -6.71
C LEU A 64 -1.22 5.37 -5.22
N ALA A 65 -0.36 6.31 -4.82
CA ALA A 65 -0.20 6.69 -3.43
C ALA A 65 -1.48 7.30 -2.85
N PHE A 66 -2.08 8.25 -3.57
CA PHE A 66 -3.29 8.93 -3.16
C PHE A 66 -4.48 7.96 -3.09
N ALA A 67 -4.70 7.16 -4.12
CA ALA A 67 -5.82 6.21 -4.15
C ALA A 67 -5.68 5.11 -3.07
N ALA A 68 -4.46 4.64 -2.81
CA ALA A 68 -4.23 3.66 -1.74
C ALA A 68 -4.44 4.28 -0.35
N ALA A 69 -3.97 5.51 -0.13
CA ALA A 69 -4.16 6.24 1.12
C ALA A 69 -5.64 6.54 1.38
N ASP A 70 -6.37 7.05 0.38
CA ASP A 70 -7.80 7.34 0.47
C ASP A 70 -8.62 6.08 0.78
N SER A 71 -8.34 4.98 0.08
CA SER A 71 -9.00 3.68 0.33
C SER A 71 -8.79 3.17 1.75
N GLU A 72 -7.57 3.28 2.28
CA GLU A 72 -7.26 2.83 3.64
C GLU A 72 -7.80 3.80 4.70
N SER A 73 -7.77 5.11 4.45
CA SER A 73 -8.38 6.11 5.34
C SER A 73 -9.89 5.86 5.50
N ASN A 74 -10.60 5.64 4.39
CA ASN A 74 -12.02 5.34 4.40
C ASN A 74 -12.32 4.03 5.18
N ARG A 75 -11.45 3.03 5.06
CA ARG A 75 -11.57 1.79 5.87
C ARG A 75 -11.38 2.03 7.36
N ILE A 76 -10.35 2.79 7.73
CA ILE A 76 -10.09 3.15 9.14
C ILE A 76 -11.29 3.89 9.72
N ASP A 77 -11.86 4.84 8.96
CA ASP A 77 -13.05 5.57 9.40
C ASP A 77 -14.28 4.67 9.54
N GLN A 78 -14.46 3.68 8.65
CA GLN A 78 -15.51 2.67 8.81
C GLN A 78 -15.31 1.79 10.04
N GLU A 79 -14.09 1.33 10.32
CA GLU A 79 -13.76 0.55 11.52
C GLU A 79 -13.98 1.36 12.80
N ARG A 80 -13.72 2.67 12.79
CA ARG A 80 -14.02 3.58 13.91
C ARG A 80 -15.52 3.77 14.11
N LYS A 81 -16.30 3.85 13.03
CA LYS A 81 -17.74 4.11 13.08
C LYS A 81 -18.56 2.87 13.46
N PHE A 82 -18.05 1.68 13.14
CA PHE A 82 -18.66 0.39 13.47
C PHE A 82 -17.61 -0.52 14.08
N PRO A 83 -17.23 -0.31 15.36
CA PRO A 83 -16.33 -1.24 16.03
C PRO A 83 -17.01 -2.61 16.05
N VAL A 84 -16.37 -3.62 15.44
CA VAL A 84 -16.84 -4.99 15.53
C VAL A 84 -16.81 -5.37 17.01
N ALA A 85 -17.99 -5.46 17.63
CA ALA A 85 -18.13 -5.92 19.00
C ALA A 85 -17.52 -7.33 19.09
N MET A 86 -16.55 -7.48 19.99
CA MET A 86 -15.84 -8.73 20.26
C MET A 86 -16.67 -9.64 21.16
#